data_AF-A0A7J8RDJ2-F1
#
_entry.id   AF-A0A7J8RDJ2-F1
#
_cell.length_a   1.000
_cell.length_b   1.000
_cell.length_c   1.000
_cell.angle_alpha   90.00
_cell.angle_beta   90.00
_cell.angle_gamma   90.00
#
_symmetry.space_group_name_H-M   'P 1'
#
loop_
_entity.id
_entity.type
_entity.pdbx_description
1 polymer ?
#
loop_
_entity_poly.entity_id
_entity_poly.type
_entity_poly.pdbx_seq_one_letter_code
_entity_poly.pdbx_strand_id
1 'polypeptide(L)'
;MRGHLVLLNRVPPLHRLGIQAFQPILVEGHAICLDPLVCKGFNEDYYRDQMAVHVPLSLEEQAEARLLIFSHMNLLSPAIGDLSSLPTQDML
;
A
#
# COMPACT_ATOMS: atom_id res chain seq x y z
N MET A 1 12.24 13.09 5.15
CA MET A 1 11.55 12.09 4.30
C MET A 1 10.79 12.71 3.11
N ARG A 2 11.03 13.98 2.71
CA ARG A 2 10.33 14.55 1.56
C ARG A 2 10.77 13.81 0.29
N GLY A 3 9.86 13.03 -0.28
CA GLY A 3 10.12 12.22 -1.46
C GLY A 3 10.81 10.88 -1.16
N HIS A 4 10.72 10.35 0.05
CA HIS A 4 11.08 8.95 0.30
C HIS A 4 9.80 8.16 0.47
N LEU A 5 9.54 7.23 -0.46
CA LEU A 5 8.44 6.29 -0.31
C LEU A 5 8.80 5.24 0.74
N VAL A 6 7.78 4.72 1.41
CA VAL A 6 7.87 3.56 2.30
C VAL A 6 7.03 2.45 1.72
N LEU A 7 7.44 1.19 1.94
CA LEU A 7 6.66 0.03 1.52
C LEU A 7 5.84 -0.47 2.71
N LEU A 8 4.54 -0.61 2.50
CA LEU A 8 3.64 -1.28 3.44
C LEU A 8 3.39 -2.70 2.94
N ASN A 9 3.47 -3.67 3.85
CA ASN A 9 3.29 -5.08 3.58
C ASN A 9 2.38 -5.73 4.63
N ARG A 10 1.35 -6.47 4.18
CA ARG A 10 0.61 -7.38 5.04
C ARG A 10 1.21 -8.78 4.96
N VAL A 11 1.55 -9.35 6.11
CA VAL A 11 2.12 -10.71 6.19
C VAL A 11 1.04 -11.72 6.60
N PRO A 12 0.96 -12.89 5.91
CA PRO A 12 1.70 -13.27 4.72
C PRO A 12 1.15 -12.61 3.44
N PRO A 13 2.00 -12.20 2.49
CA PRO A 13 1.54 -11.60 1.25
C PRO A 13 0.93 -12.67 0.35
N LEU A 14 -0.35 -12.51 0.00
CA LEU A 14 -1.07 -13.44 -0.88
C LEU A 14 -0.77 -13.20 -2.37
N HIS A 15 -0.45 -11.96 -2.74
CA HIS A 15 -0.15 -11.55 -4.10
C HIS A 15 0.65 -10.24 -4.13
N ARG A 16 1.10 -9.82 -5.32
CA ARG A 16 1.94 -8.62 -5.51
C ARG A 16 1.36 -7.35 -4.87
N LEU A 17 0.05 -7.13 -4.96
CA LEU A 17 -0.60 -5.95 -4.36
C LEU A 17 -0.62 -5.95 -2.82
N GLY A 18 -0.23 -7.06 -2.17
CA GLY A 18 -0.04 -7.12 -0.71
C GLY A 18 1.21 -6.39 -0.22
N ILE A 19 2.01 -5.83 -1.15
CA ILE A 19 3.08 -4.88 -0.87
C ILE A 19 2.89 -3.67 -1.79
N GLN A 20 2.77 -2.47 -1.23
CA GLN A 20 2.67 -1.23 -2.02
C GLN A 20 3.47 -0.09 -1.39
N ALA A 21 3.93 0.83 -2.24
CA ALA A 21 4.70 1.98 -1.82
C ALA A 21 3.79 3.20 -1.63
N PHE A 22 4.01 3.94 -0.54
CA PHE A 22 3.26 5.14 -0.18
C PHE A 22 4.19 6.27 0.21
N GLN A 23 3.73 7.50 -0.01
CA GLN A 23 4.36 8.66 0.59
C GLN A 23 3.90 8.75 2.05
N PRO A 24 4.80 8.65 3.04
CA PRO A 24 4.40 8.70 4.44
C PRO A 24 4.03 10.13 4.86
N ILE A 25 2.97 10.25 5.65
CA ILE A 25 2.60 11.46 6.37
C ILE A 25 2.71 11.13 7.86
N LEU A 26 3.44 11.96 8.61
CA LEU A 26 3.58 11.77 10.05
C LEU A 26 2.25 12.12 10.73
N VAL A 27 1.77 11.22 11.56
CA VAL A 27 0.55 11.36 12.35
C VAL A 27 0.86 11.09 13.81
N GLU A 28 0.06 11.66 14.71
CA GLU A 28 0.13 11.36 16.14
C GLU A 28 -0.49 9.98 16.43
N GLY A 29 0.04 9.29 17.43
CA GLY A 29 -0.43 7.96 17.87
C GLY A 29 0.47 6.80 17.44
N HIS A 30 -0.04 5.58 17.58
CA HIS A 30 0.71 4.32 17.35
C HIS A 30 0.14 3.45 16.23
N ALA A 31 -0.88 3.94 15.52
CA ALA A 31 -1.52 3.20 14.44
C ALA A 31 -1.03 3.70 13.07
N ILE A 32 -0.95 2.78 12.10
CA ILE A 32 -0.73 3.13 10.70
C ILE A 32 -2.10 3.51 10.11
N CYS A 33 -2.20 4.70 9.52
CA CYS A 33 -3.38 5.11 8.76
C CYS A 33 -3.21 4.70 7.30
N LEU A 34 -4.13 3.87 6.80
CA LEU A 34 -4.14 3.40 5.42
C LEU A 34 -5.27 4.07 4.63
N ASP A 35 -5.04 4.30 3.33
CA ASP A 35 -6.07 4.79 2.43
C ASP A 35 -7.17 3.72 2.23
N PRO A 36 -8.47 4.04 2.43
CA PRO A 36 -9.57 3.09 2.27
C PRO A 36 -9.60 2.36 0.93
N LEU A 37 -9.16 3.02 -0.16
CA LEU A 37 -9.21 2.47 -1.51
C LEU A 37 -8.17 1.37 -1.75
N VAL A 38 -7.10 1.29 -0.95
CA VAL A 38 -6.10 0.23 -1.09
C VAL A 38 -6.37 -0.97 -0.19
N CYS A 39 -7.32 -0.88 0.76
CA CYS A 39 -7.65 -1.95 1.70
C CYS A 39 -8.01 -3.27 1.01
N LYS A 40 -8.78 -3.21 -0.10
CA LYS A 40 -9.10 -4.39 -0.92
C LYS A 40 -7.85 -5.05 -1.51
N GLY A 41 -6.85 -4.24 -1.90
CA GLY A 41 -5.56 -4.72 -2.39
C GLY A 41 -4.68 -5.38 -1.33
N PHE A 42 -4.92 -5.13 -0.05
CA PHE A 42 -4.26 -5.85 1.05
C PHE A 42 -5.13 -6.98 1.64
N ASN A 43 -6.40 -7.08 1.23
CA ASN A 43 -7.40 -7.98 1.80
C ASN A 43 -7.58 -7.75 3.32
N GLU A 44 -7.60 -6.48 3.72
CA GLU A 44 -7.65 -6.03 5.13
C GLU A 44 -9.10 -5.83 5.59
N ASP A 45 -9.43 -6.37 6.77
CA ASP A 45 -10.56 -5.92 7.57
C ASP A 45 -10.03 -4.89 8.58
N TYR A 46 -10.62 -3.69 8.60
CA TYR A 46 -10.16 -2.46 9.27
C TYR A 46 -9.75 -2.53 10.76
N TYR A 47 -9.89 -3.67 11.45
CA TYR A 47 -9.88 -3.73 12.90
C TYR A 47 -8.71 -4.44 13.57
N ARG A 48 -7.89 -5.27 12.90
CA ARG A 48 -6.90 -6.11 13.62
C ARG A 48 -5.59 -6.47 12.93
N ASP A 49 -5.35 -5.97 11.73
CA ASP A 49 -4.21 -6.44 10.96
C ASP A 49 -2.97 -5.56 11.19
N GLN A 50 -1.84 -6.24 11.44
CA GLN A 50 -0.53 -5.61 11.58
C GLN A 50 0.13 -5.53 10.21
N MET A 51 0.66 -4.36 9.87
CA MET A 51 1.43 -4.16 8.65
C MET A 51 2.90 -3.91 8.98
N ALA A 52 3.79 -4.53 8.20
CA ALA A 52 5.21 -4.23 8.24
C ALA A 52 5.50 -2.99 7.37
N VAL A 53 6.41 -2.14 7.85
CA VAL A 53 6.92 -0.98 7.11
C VAL A 53 8.37 -1.24 6.73
N HIS A 54 8.69 -1.13 5.45
CA HIS A 54 10.06 -1.21 4.94
C HIS A 54 10.49 0.12 4.34
N VAL A 55 11.75 0.51 4.58
CA VAL A 55 12.32 1.75 4.05
C VAL A 55 13.38 1.39 3.01
N PRO A 56 13.16 1.67 1.71
CA PRO A 56 14.17 1.47 0.68
C PRO A 56 15.33 2.45 0.89
N LEU A 57 16.57 1.94 0.86
CA LEU A 57 17.76 2.71 1.19
C LEU A 57 18.56 3.08 -0.06
N SER A 58 18.73 2.14 -1.00
CA SER A 58 19.49 2.41 -2.23
C SER A 58 18.71 3.27 -3.21
N LEU A 59 19.41 3.87 -4.18
CA LEU A 59 18.77 4.67 -5.22
C LEU A 59 17.92 3.79 -6.15
N GLU A 60 18.40 2.57 -6.41
CA GLU A 60 17.73 1.56 -7.21
C GLU A 60 16.43 1.12 -6.54
N GLU A 61 16.46 0.81 -5.25
CA GLU A 61 15.27 0.43 -4.47
C GLU A 61 14.24 1.56 -4.42
N GLN A 62 14.69 2.81 -4.26
CA GLN A 62 13.81 3.97 -4.27
C GLN A 62 13.20 4.21 -5.66
N ALA A 63 13.95 3.98 -6.74
CA ALA A 63 13.46 4.09 -8.10
C ALA A 63 12.41 3.00 -8.39
N GLU A 64 12.66 1.75 -8.01
CA GLU A 64 11.70 0.65 -8.15
C GLU A 64 10.43 0.91 -7.32
N ALA A 65 10.58 1.37 -6.08
CA ALA A 65 9.44 1.73 -5.23
C ALA A 65 8.54 2.76 -5.91
N ARG A 66 9.13 3.75 -6.58
CA ARG A 66 8.40 4.83 -7.27
C ARG A 66 7.77 4.40 -8.58
N LEU A 67 8.48 3.61 -9.38
CA LEU A 67 8.08 3.29 -10.75
C LEU A 67 7.22 2.03 -10.84
N LEU A 68 7.37 1.08 -9.90
CA LEU A 68 6.79 -0.25 -10.01
C LEU A 68 5.85 -0.62 -8.86
N ILE A 69 6.08 -0.07 -7.66
CA ILE A 69 5.40 -0.50 -6.43
C ILE A 69 4.45 0.59 -5.88
N PHE A 70 4.55 1.82 -6.39
CA PHE A 70 3.71 2.92 -5.92
C PHE A 70 2.23 2.60 -6.15
N SER A 71 1.43 2.68 -5.09
CA SER A 71 -0.01 2.39 -5.07
C SER A 71 -0.79 3.06 -6.19
N HIS A 72 -0.50 4.32 -6.50
CA HIS A 72 -1.19 5.07 -7.57
C HIS A 72 -0.99 4.48 -8.98
N MET A 73 0.05 3.66 -9.20
CA MET A 73 0.29 2.96 -10.47
C MET A 73 -0.32 1.55 -10.51
N ASN A 74 -0.80 1.05 -9.36
CA ASN A 74 -1.23 -0.34 -9.18
C ASN A 74 -2.74 -0.43 -8.89
N LEU A 75 -3.54 0.24 -9.72
CA LEU A 75 -4.99 0.38 -9.54
C LEU A 75 -5.81 -0.85 -10.02
N LEU A 76 -5.18 -1.73 -10.81
CA LEU A 76 -5.81 -2.90 -11.40
C LEU A 76 -5.30 -4.18 -10.74
N SER A 77 -6.19 -5.15 -10.59
CA SER A 77 -5.83 -6.51 -10.20
C SER A 77 -4.97 -7.16 -11.29
N PRO A 78 -3.78 -7.69 -10.96
CA PRO A 78 -2.94 -8.36 -11.94
C PRO A 78 -3.53 -9.68 -12.44
N ALA A 79 -4.51 -10.26 -11.72
CA ALA A 79 -5.09 -11.55 -12.07
C ALA A 79 -6.20 -11.45 -13.13
N ILE A 80 -7.08 -10.45 -13.00
CA ILE A 80 -8.32 -10.34 -13.79
C ILE A 80 -8.43 -8.99 -14.52
N GLY A 81 -7.61 -7.99 -14.15
CA GLY A 81 -7.64 -6.66 -14.77
C GLY A 81 -8.79 -5.77 -14.31
N ASP A 82 -9.55 -6.17 -13.29
CA ASP A 82 -10.56 -5.33 -12.65
C ASP A 82 -9.93 -4.30 -11.71
N LEU A 83 -10.67 -3.24 -11.40
CA LEU A 83 -10.21 -2.18 -10.51
C LEU A 83 -10.14 -2.72 -9.06
N SER A 84 -8.94 -2.70 -8.48
CA SER A 84 -8.72 -3.05 -7.07
C SER A 84 -9.05 -1.90 -6.13
N SER A 85 -9.01 -0.66 -6.64
CA SER A 85 -9.18 0.60 -5.90
C SER A 85 -10.55 1.24 -6.11
N LEU A 86 -11.60 0.43 -6.13
CA LEU A 86 -12.98 0.92 -6.23
C LEU A 86 -13.47 1.45 -4.87
N PRO A 87 -14.33 2.49 -4.86
CA PRO A 87 -15.10 2.85 -3.68
C PRO A 87 -15.88 1.64 -3.17
N THR A 88 -15.84 1.43 -1.86
CA THR A 88 -16.55 0.33 -1.17
C THR A 88 -17.30 0.85 0.05
N GLN A 89 -18.29 0.08 0.50
CA GLN A 89 -19.03 0.32 1.76
C GLN A 89 -19.52 1.77 1.88
N ASP A 90 -19.00 2.53 2.84
CA ASP A 90 -19.46 3.87 3.20
C ASP A 90 -19.20 4.94 2.12
N MET A 91 -18.45 4.63 1.06
CA MET A 91 -18.17 5.54 -0.06
C MET A 91 -19.21 5.47 -1.20
N LEU A 92 -20.16 4.51 -1.14
CA LEU A 92 -21.27 4.35 -2.10
C LEU A 92 -22.53 5.05 -1.62
#